data_AF-A0A8T7L843-F1
#
_entry.id   AF-A0A8T7L843-F1
#
_cell.length_a   1.000
_cell.length_b   1.000
_cell.length_c   1.000
_cell.angle_alpha   90.00
_cell.angle_beta   90.00
_cell.angle_gamma   90.00
#
_symmetry.space_group_name_H-M   'P 1'
#
loop_
_entity.id
_entity.type
_entity.pdbx_description
1 polymer ?
#
loop_
_entity_poly.entity_id
_entity_poly.type
_entity_poly.pdbx_seq_one_letter_code
_entity_poly.pdbx_strand_id
1 'polypeptide(L)'
;MSHIFISYSKQNLAFARYLRALLEGEGFAVWMDEAQLPPSARWWKSIEQNIENCAAFVVIMSPQAYESDWVEREILLAEGRKRPIFPVLLAGEPWSRLANIQYEDMRGGLRATPSAHFLNALGSRVPRSGRGRVLDFAIICGDLLAIEADVVALRYSVVRQTHSGPARAVAERLVKIGVPIEQLSPPLGEHSLTPTQGTIGARQALFVGLPRLIQMGYTGIREYSAHVLAALKQDTPDARHLIMNLNGPGAGFDEIEALAAQFGGYVDAIRAGHLPPALDRITLVEHNPDRAMHMREALQAQLAGVDYAERLEDGLYRLSLVHMRGDRQTAAEARIEAAGAQSETKPFVYVIMAADESLDDFYHYGIQGAVHARGLLCVRVDDDILLEEVLEQVKKRIDAASAVVADLTHADPRVYLQLGYAWGKGRPTILIAQVGSSPTLELSKPAPIRYKKIKDVETALAQALDALKAQKSL
;
A
#
# COMPACT_ATOMS: atom_id res chain seq x y z
N MET A 1 -29.33 0.43 -21.28
CA MET A 1 -28.59 -0.02 -20.08
C MET A 1 -29.11 0.76 -18.89
N SER A 2 -29.37 0.09 -17.76
CA SER A 2 -29.78 0.74 -16.52
C SER A 2 -28.60 1.54 -15.96
N HIS A 3 -28.80 2.81 -15.65
CA HIS A 3 -27.76 3.73 -15.16
C HIS A 3 -28.33 4.76 -14.20
N ILE A 4 -27.43 5.39 -13.44
CA ILE A 4 -27.68 6.57 -12.60
C ILE A 4 -27.42 7.81 -13.45
N PHE A 5 -28.38 8.73 -13.50
CA PHE A 5 -28.16 10.07 -14.05
C PHE A 5 -27.83 11.03 -12.91
N ILE A 6 -26.76 11.82 -13.02
CA ILE A 6 -26.43 12.86 -12.03
C ILE A 6 -26.76 14.25 -12.61
N SER A 7 -27.73 14.93 -11.99
CA SER A 7 -28.07 16.33 -12.23
C SER A 7 -27.34 17.23 -11.23
N TYR A 8 -26.64 18.25 -11.74
CA TYR A 8 -25.77 19.12 -10.95
C TYR A 8 -25.58 20.49 -11.60
N SER A 9 -25.23 21.50 -10.80
CA SER A 9 -24.76 22.79 -11.34
C SER A 9 -23.31 22.69 -11.81
N LYS A 10 -22.96 23.33 -12.93
CA LYS A 10 -21.56 23.38 -13.43
C LYS A 10 -20.58 23.93 -12.38
N GLN A 11 -21.04 24.77 -11.46
CA GLN A 11 -20.24 25.29 -10.34
C GLN A 11 -19.89 24.21 -9.30
N ASN A 12 -20.61 23.09 -9.28
CA ASN A 12 -20.35 21.95 -8.40
C ASN A 12 -19.70 20.76 -9.14
N LEU A 13 -19.09 20.99 -10.32
CA LEU A 13 -18.50 19.94 -11.16
C LEU A 13 -17.47 19.07 -10.41
N ALA A 14 -16.64 19.67 -9.56
CA ALA A 14 -15.64 18.92 -8.79
C ALA A 14 -16.30 17.86 -7.88
N PHE A 15 -17.37 18.25 -7.17
CA PHE A 15 -18.13 17.33 -6.33
C PHE A 15 -18.93 16.32 -7.15
N ALA A 16 -19.51 16.73 -8.28
CA ALA A 16 -20.26 15.82 -9.15
C ALA A 16 -19.35 14.71 -9.73
N ARG A 17 -18.13 15.04 -10.16
CA ARG A 17 -17.10 14.07 -10.57
C ARG A 17 -16.70 13.14 -9.42
N TYR A 18 -16.51 13.69 -8.23
CA TYR A 18 -16.20 12.90 -7.04
C TYR A 18 -17.32 11.90 -6.72
N LEU A 19 -18.58 12.35 -6.69
CA LEU A 19 -19.75 11.49 -6.46
C LEU A 19 -19.89 10.42 -7.56
N ARG A 20 -19.70 10.81 -8.83
CA ARG A 20 -19.67 9.88 -9.95
C ARG A 20 -18.65 8.77 -9.71
N ALA A 21 -17.42 9.12 -9.37
CA ALA A 21 -16.35 8.16 -9.16
C ALA A 21 -16.59 7.26 -7.93
N LEU A 22 -17.22 7.78 -6.87
CA LEU A 22 -17.68 6.96 -5.74
C LEU A 22 -18.73 5.92 -6.18
N LEU A 23 -19.76 6.34 -6.92
CA LEU A 23 -20.83 5.46 -7.38
C LEU A 23 -20.36 4.44 -8.43
N GLU A 24 -19.52 4.85 -9.38
CA GLU A 24 -18.84 3.94 -10.31
C GLU A 24 -17.94 2.96 -9.53
N GLY A 25 -17.33 3.43 -8.43
CA GLY A 25 -16.57 2.58 -7.51
C GLY A 25 -17.39 1.51 -6.79
N GLU A 26 -18.68 1.75 -6.55
CA GLU A 26 -19.63 0.75 -6.05
C GLU A 26 -20.20 -0.15 -7.16
N GLY A 27 -19.71 -0.01 -8.40
CA GLY A 27 -20.11 -0.80 -9.56
C GLY A 27 -21.35 -0.29 -10.29
N PHE A 28 -21.82 0.92 -10.00
CA PHE A 28 -22.94 1.53 -10.72
C PHE A 28 -22.51 2.08 -12.09
N ALA A 29 -23.33 1.88 -13.12
CA ALA A 29 -23.20 2.66 -14.34
C ALA A 29 -23.72 4.08 -14.07
N VAL A 30 -22.87 5.09 -14.25
CA VAL A 30 -23.22 6.50 -14.01
C VAL A 30 -23.08 7.28 -15.30
N TRP A 31 -24.05 8.16 -15.55
CA TRP A 31 -24.04 9.11 -16.66
C TRP A 31 -24.07 10.54 -16.11
N MET A 32 -23.21 11.39 -16.67
CA MET A 32 -23.10 12.81 -16.35
C MET A 32 -22.70 13.59 -17.61
N ASP A 33 -23.32 14.74 -17.85
CA ASP A 33 -22.93 15.60 -18.96
C ASP A 33 -21.66 16.38 -18.61
N GLU A 34 -20.53 16.03 -19.21
CA GLU A 34 -19.23 16.70 -19.03
C GLU A 34 -18.76 17.48 -20.28
N ALA A 35 -19.50 17.44 -21.39
CA ALA A 35 -19.00 17.92 -22.67
C ALA A 35 -18.97 19.46 -22.76
N GLN A 36 -17.80 20.03 -23.09
CA GLN A 36 -17.73 21.35 -23.72
C GLN A 36 -18.22 21.20 -25.16
N LEU A 37 -19.38 21.78 -25.47
CA LEU A 37 -20.08 21.52 -26.71
C LEU A 37 -19.53 22.35 -27.88
N PRO A 38 -19.27 21.73 -29.04
CA PRO A 38 -19.09 22.45 -30.30
C PRO A 38 -20.37 23.19 -30.69
N PRO A 39 -20.29 24.38 -31.30
CA PRO A 39 -21.45 25.13 -31.79
C PRO A 39 -22.08 24.44 -33.01
N SER A 40 -22.89 23.40 -32.78
CA SER A 40 -23.84 22.76 -33.72
C SER A 40 -24.48 21.47 -33.18
N ALA A 41 -24.00 20.91 -32.05
CA ALA A 41 -24.50 19.64 -31.52
C ALA A 41 -25.93 19.75 -30.94
N ARG A 42 -26.81 18.80 -31.25
CA ARG A 42 -28.16 18.66 -30.65
C ARG A 42 -28.07 17.93 -29.30
N TRP A 43 -27.33 18.49 -28.36
CA TRP A 43 -26.98 17.89 -27.06
C TRP A 43 -28.19 17.66 -26.13
N TRP A 44 -29.19 18.55 -26.18
CA TRP A 44 -30.39 18.44 -25.34
C TRP A 44 -31.16 17.14 -25.55
N LYS A 45 -31.31 16.66 -26.79
CA LYS A 45 -31.98 15.37 -27.06
C LYS A 45 -31.27 14.19 -26.41
N SER A 46 -29.95 14.27 -26.28
CA SER A 46 -29.16 13.24 -25.59
C SER A 46 -29.42 13.26 -24.09
N ILE A 47 -29.46 14.45 -23.47
CA ILE A 47 -29.80 14.59 -22.04
C ILE A 47 -31.20 14.05 -21.78
N GLU A 48 -32.20 14.47 -22.56
CA GLU A 48 -33.58 13.98 -22.41
C GLU A 48 -33.62 12.45 -22.48
N GLN A 49 -32.97 11.86 -23.50
CA GLN A 49 -32.92 10.40 -23.64
C GLN A 49 -32.24 9.70 -22.46
N ASN A 50 -31.19 10.27 -21.88
CA ASN A 50 -30.52 9.65 -20.73
C ASN A 50 -31.38 9.76 -19.47
N ILE A 51 -32.04 10.90 -19.23
CA ILE A 51 -33.00 11.05 -18.12
C ILE A 51 -34.19 10.10 -18.28
N GLU A 52 -34.73 9.97 -19.50
CA GLU A 52 -35.86 9.08 -19.77
C GLU A 52 -35.52 7.61 -19.52
N ASN A 53 -34.28 7.21 -19.80
CA ASN A 53 -33.82 5.82 -19.72
C ASN A 53 -33.05 5.51 -18.42
N CYS A 54 -32.82 6.48 -17.54
CA CYS A 54 -32.17 6.21 -16.26
C CYS A 54 -33.10 5.40 -15.34
N ALA A 55 -32.48 4.60 -14.48
CA ALA A 55 -33.21 3.84 -13.45
C ALA A 55 -33.14 4.51 -12.08
N ALA A 56 -32.20 5.44 -11.89
CA ALA A 56 -32.13 6.35 -10.75
C ALA A 56 -31.71 7.73 -11.25
N PHE A 57 -32.37 8.77 -10.75
CA PHE A 57 -32.05 10.17 -11.00
C PHE A 57 -31.50 10.79 -9.72
N VAL A 58 -30.19 11.03 -9.67
CA VAL A 58 -29.53 11.68 -8.54
C VAL A 58 -29.46 13.18 -8.80
N VAL A 59 -29.89 13.98 -7.83
CA VAL A 59 -29.81 15.45 -7.92
C VAL A 59 -28.96 15.99 -6.78
N ILE A 60 -27.92 16.75 -7.13
CA ILE A 60 -27.05 17.42 -6.16
C ILE A 60 -27.70 18.75 -5.77
N MET A 61 -28.18 18.84 -4.53
CA MET A 61 -28.79 20.03 -3.97
C MET A 61 -27.73 20.98 -3.41
N SER A 62 -27.69 22.17 -3.97
CA SER A 62 -26.86 23.31 -3.54
C SER A 62 -27.58 24.62 -3.89
N PRO A 63 -27.21 25.77 -3.32
CA PRO A 63 -27.75 27.06 -3.74
C PRO A 63 -27.57 27.30 -5.25
N GLN A 64 -26.41 26.92 -5.81
CA GLN A 64 -26.10 27.10 -7.23
C GLN A 64 -26.90 26.16 -8.15
N ALA A 65 -27.31 25.00 -7.66
CA ALA A 65 -28.18 24.09 -8.40
C ALA A 65 -29.65 24.50 -8.32
N TYR A 66 -30.06 25.14 -7.22
CA TYR A 66 -31.43 25.66 -7.04
C TYR A 66 -31.76 26.78 -8.03
N GLU A 67 -30.78 27.65 -8.33
CA GLU A 67 -30.91 28.74 -9.31
C GLU A 67 -30.70 28.32 -10.77
N SER A 68 -30.41 27.03 -11.02
CA SER A 68 -30.09 26.55 -12.36
C SER A 68 -31.35 26.10 -13.11
N ASP A 69 -31.75 26.87 -14.12
CA ASP A 69 -32.82 26.51 -15.07
C ASP A 69 -32.64 25.10 -15.66
N TRP A 70 -31.38 24.68 -15.86
CA TRP A 70 -31.08 23.35 -16.38
C TRP A 70 -31.43 22.25 -15.39
N VAL A 71 -31.00 22.39 -14.13
CA VAL A 71 -31.30 21.42 -13.08
C VAL A 71 -32.81 21.34 -12.84
N GLU A 72 -33.51 22.49 -12.84
CA GLU A 72 -34.97 22.52 -12.73
C GLU A 72 -35.66 21.75 -13.88
N ARG A 73 -35.23 21.97 -15.12
CA ARG A 73 -35.77 21.25 -16.30
C ARG A 73 -35.52 19.74 -16.21
N GLU A 74 -34.34 19.33 -15.79
CA GLU A 74 -33.99 17.92 -15.65
C GLU A 74 -34.85 17.23 -14.57
N ILE A 75 -35.10 17.90 -13.43
CA ILE A 75 -35.99 17.41 -12.37
C ILE A 75 -37.43 17.28 -12.89
N LEU A 76 -37.94 18.32 -13.56
CA LEU A 76 -39.28 18.29 -14.16
C LEU A 76 -39.44 17.13 -15.15
N LEU A 77 -38.42 16.86 -15.96
CA LEU A 77 -38.43 15.74 -16.88
C LEU A 77 -38.39 14.39 -16.14
N ALA A 78 -37.53 14.26 -15.13
CA ALA A 78 -37.42 13.06 -14.31
C ALA A 78 -38.75 12.74 -13.60
N GLU A 79 -39.38 13.73 -12.99
CA GLU A 79 -40.70 13.61 -12.36
C GLU A 79 -41.80 13.25 -13.37
N GLY A 80 -41.84 13.95 -14.51
CA GLY A 80 -42.80 13.67 -15.58
C GLY A 80 -42.69 12.25 -16.12
N ARG A 81 -41.48 11.67 -16.10
CA ARG A 81 -41.20 10.29 -16.50
C ARG A 81 -41.19 9.30 -15.32
N LYS A 82 -41.55 9.75 -14.13
CA LYS A 82 -41.60 8.97 -12.87
C LYS A 82 -40.28 8.24 -12.59
N ARG A 83 -39.14 8.88 -12.91
CA ARG A 83 -37.82 8.36 -12.53
C ARG A 83 -37.67 8.48 -11.01
N PRO A 84 -37.19 7.44 -10.31
CA PRO A 84 -36.90 7.54 -8.88
C PRO A 84 -35.83 8.61 -8.62
N ILE A 85 -36.17 9.61 -7.80
CA ILE A 85 -35.27 10.72 -7.47
C ILE A 85 -34.54 10.40 -6.16
N PHE A 86 -33.22 10.59 -6.18
CA PHE A 86 -32.30 10.40 -5.07
C PHE A 86 -31.59 11.73 -4.77
N PRO A 87 -32.11 12.52 -3.81
CA PRO A 87 -31.51 13.82 -3.50
C PRO A 87 -30.20 13.65 -2.71
N VAL A 88 -29.17 14.41 -3.07
CA VAL A 88 -27.88 14.50 -2.36
C VAL A 88 -27.68 15.94 -1.91
N LEU A 89 -27.66 16.20 -0.60
CA LEU A 89 -27.48 17.55 -0.07
C LEU A 89 -25.98 17.88 0.02
N LEU A 90 -25.50 18.77 -0.85
CA LEU A 90 -24.11 19.26 -0.85
C LEU A 90 -23.96 20.54 -0.03
N ALA A 91 -24.92 21.46 -0.10
CA ALA A 91 -24.87 22.73 0.62
C ALA A 91 -26.26 23.36 0.76
N GLY A 92 -26.44 24.21 1.78
CA GLY A 92 -27.70 24.89 2.03
C GLY A 92 -28.75 23.98 2.67
N GLU A 93 -30.02 24.30 2.41
CA GLU A 93 -31.18 23.61 2.97
C GLU A 93 -31.81 22.63 1.96
N PRO A 94 -32.45 21.55 2.41
CA PRO A 94 -33.22 20.65 1.57
C PRO A 94 -34.31 21.40 0.80
N TRP A 95 -34.47 21.09 -0.49
CA TRP A 95 -35.44 21.78 -1.32
C TRP A 95 -36.87 21.35 -1.00
N SER A 96 -37.78 22.32 -0.83
CA SER A 96 -39.19 22.07 -0.51
C SER A 96 -39.87 21.13 -1.50
N ARG A 97 -39.49 21.22 -2.79
CA ARG A 97 -39.96 20.33 -3.87
C ARG A 97 -39.69 18.84 -3.58
N LEU A 98 -38.59 18.55 -2.91
CA LEU A 98 -38.13 17.19 -2.60
C LEU A 98 -38.26 16.86 -1.10
N ALA A 99 -38.97 17.68 -0.32
CA ALA A 99 -39.05 17.55 1.13
C ALA A 99 -39.68 16.24 1.63
N ASN A 100 -40.47 15.56 0.77
CA ASN A 100 -41.05 14.25 1.04
C ASN A 100 -40.13 13.08 0.67
N ILE A 101 -38.91 13.35 0.21
CA ILE A 101 -37.91 12.35 -0.16
C ILE A 101 -36.71 12.51 0.78
N GLN A 102 -36.30 11.42 1.42
CA GLN A 102 -35.10 11.42 2.24
C GLN A 102 -33.87 11.66 1.37
N TYR A 103 -33.02 12.59 1.80
CA TYR A 103 -31.77 12.92 1.10
C TYR A 103 -30.57 12.22 1.74
N GLU A 104 -29.52 12.03 0.95
CA GLU A 104 -28.19 11.68 1.44
C GLU A 104 -27.43 12.96 1.81
N ASP A 105 -26.98 13.07 3.06
CA ASP A 105 -26.24 14.24 3.54
C ASP A 105 -24.75 14.13 3.16
N MET A 106 -24.33 14.95 2.20
CA MET A 106 -22.94 15.03 1.75
C MET A 106 -22.36 16.44 1.90
N ARG A 107 -22.82 17.20 2.91
CA ARG A 107 -22.31 18.55 3.21
C ARG A 107 -20.82 18.59 3.61
N GLY A 108 -20.23 17.43 3.91
CA GLY A 108 -18.77 17.26 4.03
C GLY A 108 -18.00 17.42 2.70
N GLY A 109 -18.70 17.60 1.57
CA GLY A 109 -18.10 17.84 0.26
C GLY A 109 -17.23 16.67 -0.21
N LEU A 110 -16.01 16.96 -0.67
CA LEU A 110 -15.06 15.94 -1.15
C LEU A 110 -14.57 14.98 -0.05
N ARG A 111 -14.92 15.22 1.22
CA ARG A 111 -14.61 14.33 2.35
C ARG A 111 -15.76 13.40 2.72
N ALA A 112 -16.97 13.65 2.22
CA ALA A 112 -18.14 12.83 2.52
C ALA A 112 -18.13 11.53 1.70
N THR A 113 -18.69 10.47 2.25
CA THR A 113 -18.94 9.19 1.56
C THR A 113 -20.42 8.84 1.63
N PRO A 114 -21.02 8.27 0.58
CA PRO A 114 -22.42 7.89 0.61
C PRO A 114 -22.67 6.80 1.65
N SER A 115 -23.78 6.91 2.38
CA SER A 115 -24.19 5.93 3.37
C SER A 115 -24.50 4.56 2.72
N ALA A 116 -24.28 3.49 3.49
CA ALA A 116 -24.65 2.14 3.04
C ALA A 116 -26.15 2.04 2.69
N HIS A 117 -27.01 2.78 3.42
CA HIS A 117 -28.43 2.86 3.13
C HIS A 117 -28.71 3.42 1.73
N PHE A 118 -28.08 4.55 1.39
CA PHE A 118 -28.21 5.18 0.07
C PHE A 118 -27.70 4.26 -1.05
N LEU A 119 -26.53 3.63 -0.86
CA LEU A 119 -25.95 2.70 -1.84
C LEU A 119 -26.82 1.45 -2.03
N ASN A 120 -27.47 0.95 -0.98
CA ASN A 120 -28.39 -0.19 -1.09
C ASN A 120 -29.71 0.20 -1.78
N ALA A 121 -30.23 1.41 -1.50
CA ALA A 121 -31.40 1.93 -2.16
C ALA A 121 -31.16 2.12 -3.67
N LEU A 122 -30.00 2.65 -4.07
CA LEU A 122 -29.57 2.71 -5.48
C LEU A 122 -29.40 1.30 -6.08
N GLY A 123 -28.79 0.37 -5.32
CA GLY A 123 -28.62 -1.04 -5.71
C GLY A 123 -29.90 -1.78 -6.05
N SER A 124 -31.02 -1.41 -5.41
CA SER A 124 -32.34 -1.99 -5.70
C SER A 124 -32.91 -1.56 -7.08
N ARG A 125 -32.39 -0.48 -7.67
CA ARG A 125 -32.88 0.11 -8.92
C ARG A 125 -31.90 -0.07 -10.07
N VAL A 126 -30.63 0.17 -9.80
CA VAL A 126 -29.54 0.06 -10.75
C VAL A 126 -28.74 -1.18 -10.36
N PRO A 127 -28.79 -2.27 -11.16
CA PRO A 127 -27.97 -3.42 -10.88
C PRO A 127 -26.51 -2.98 -10.90
N ARG A 128 -25.78 -3.32 -9.83
CA ARG A 128 -24.33 -3.16 -9.81
C ARG A 128 -23.77 -4.09 -10.87
N SER A 129 -22.97 -3.54 -11.78
CA SER A 129 -22.28 -4.37 -12.75
C SER A 129 -21.39 -5.36 -11.98
N GLY A 130 -21.52 -6.66 -12.25
CA GLY A 130 -20.65 -7.69 -11.67
C GLY A 130 -19.17 -7.50 -12.06
N ARG A 131 -18.88 -6.58 -12.99
CA ARG A 131 -17.57 -5.92 -13.11
C ARG A 131 -17.45 -4.92 -11.96
N GLY A 132 -17.24 -5.42 -10.75
CA GLY A 132 -16.86 -4.58 -9.62
C GLY A 132 -15.67 -3.70 -10.00
N ARG A 133 -15.57 -2.50 -9.42
CA ARG A 133 -14.36 -1.69 -9.57
C ARG A 133 -13.16 -2.56 -9.21
N VAL A 134 -12.16 -2.52 -10.09
CA VAL A 134 -10.93 -3.27 -9.90
C VAL A 134 -9.79 -2.33 -9.56
N LEU A 135 -8.83 -2.83 -8.80
CA LEU A 135 -7.57 -2.16 -8.52
C LEU A 135 -6.44 -3.08 -8.97
N ASP A 136 -5.58 -2.60 -9.85
CA ASP A 136 -4.37 -3.30 -10.24
C ASP A 136 -3.30 -3.13 -9.15
N PHE A 137 -2.72 -4.22 -8.67
CA PHE A 137 -1.57 -4.23 -7.77
C PHE A 137 -0.38 -4.91 -8.44
N ALA A 138 0.75 -4.21 -8.56
CA ALA A 138 1.92 -4.75 -9.24
C ALA A 138 3.17 -4.67 -8.36
N ILE A 139 4.09 -5.61 -8.56
CA ILE A 139 5.47 -5.49 -8.11
C ILE A 139 6.34 -5.46 -9.37
N ILE A 140 7.12 -4.41 -9.57
CA ILE A 140 7.98 -4.25 -10.76
C ILE A 140 9.44 -4.06 -10.38
N CYS A 141 10.32 -4.51 -11.27
CA CYS A 141 11.73 -4.15 -11.21
C CYS A 141 11.95 -2.78 -11.88
N GLY A 142 12.61 -1.84 -11.21
CA GLY A 142 12.94 -0.53 -11.80
C GLY A 142 13.47 0.50 -10.80
N ASP A 143 13.84 1.68 -11.32
CA ASP A 143 14.15 2.84 -10.50
C ASP A 143 12.86 3.59 -10.14
N LEU A 144 12.53 3.65 -8.84
CA LEU A 144 11.35 4.36 -8.33
C LEU A 144 11.27 5.80 -8.83
N LEU A 145 12.42 6.48 -9.03
CA LEU A 145 12.47 7.88 -9.47
C LEU A 145 12.19 8.06 -10.97
N ALA A 146 12.24 6.98 -11.75
CA ALA A 146 12.02 6.99 -13.19
C ALA A 146 10.62 6.49 -13.60
N ILE A 147 9.84 5.92 -12.69
CA ILE A 147 8.50 5.42 -13.00
C ILE A 147 7.52 6.60 -13.14
N GLU A 148 6.88 6.68 -14.32
CA GLU A 148 5.77 7.59 -14.58
C GLU A 148 4.54 7.16 -13.77
N ALA A 149 4.07 8.06 -12.89
CA ALA A 149 2.92 7.84 -12.02
C ALA A 149 2.30 9.18 -11.60
N ASP A 150 1.11 9.15 -11.01
CA ASP A 150 0.54 10.39 -10.45
C ASP A 150 1.23 10.75 -9.13
N VAL A 151 1.45 9.76 -8.26
CA VAL A 151 2.05 9.99 -6.94
C VAL A 151 3.09 8.92 -6.59
N VAL A 152 4.23 9.36 -6.07
CA VAL A 152 5.15 8.53 -5.29
C VAL A 152 4.95 8.79 -3.80
N ALA A 153 4.69 7.76 -3.00
CA ALA A 153 4.60 7.90 -1.55
C ALA A 153 5.91 7.48 -0.88
N LEU A 154 6.37 8.34 0.04
CA LEU A 154 7.69 8.30 0.64
C LEU A 154 7.58 8.49 2.15
N ARG A 155 8.47 7.82 2.90
CA ARG A 155 8.54 7.96 4.36
C ARG A 155 9.50 9.07 4.76
N TYR A 156 9.13 9.82 5.79
CA TYR A 156 10.00 10.74 6.50
C TYR A 156 10.10 10.32 7.97
N SER A 157 11.32 10.14 8.49
CA SER A 157 11.51 9.81 9.91
C SER A 157 11.58 11.08 10.73
N VAL A 158 10.50 11.37 11.46
CA VAL A 158 10.39 12.56 12.32
C VAL A 158 11.41 12.49 13.46
N VAL A 159 11.65 11.30 14.00
CA VAL A 159 12.60 11.09 15.11
C VAL A 159 14.04 11.35 14.70
N ARG A 160 14.44 10.96 13.48
CA ARG A 160 15.79 11.24 12.98
C ARG A 160 15.91 12.60 12.31
N GLN A 161 14.77 13.22 11.97
CA GLN A 161 14.70 14.38 11.10
C GLN A 161 15.42 14.15 9.77
N THR A 162 15.26 12.95 9.19
CA THR A 162 15.98 12.55 7.97
C THR A 162 15.09 11.80 6.99
N HIS A 163 15.30 12.09 5.71
CA HIS A 163 14.93 11.24 4.59
C HIS A 163 15.98 10.15 4.39
N SER A 164 15.56 8.96 3.96
CA SER A 164 16.47 7.83 3.71
C SER A 164 16.04 7.04 2.48
N GLY A 165 16.98 6.34 1.86
CA GLY A 165 16.74 5.59 0.62
C GLY A 165 16.13 6.47 -0.47
N PRO A 166 15.09 6.00 -1.18
CA PRO A 166 14.44 6.78 -2.24
C PRO A 166 13.89 8.12 -1.76
N ALA A 167 13.41 8.21 -0.52
CA ALA A 167 12.88 9.47 0.03
C ALA A 167 13.96 10.56 0.08
N ARG A 168 15.21 10.20 0.37
CA ARG A 168 16.33 11.14 0.36
C ARG A 168 16.62 11.62 -1.06
N ALA A 169 16.69 10.69 -2.02
CA ALA A 169 16.96 11.03 -3.40
C ALA A 169 15.90 11.95 -4.00
N VAL A 170 14.61 11.73 -3.69
CA VAL A 170 13.53 12.64 -4.08
C VAL A 170 13.66 13.99 -3.38
N ALA A 171 13.88 14.01 -2.06
CA ALA A 171 13.98 15.27 -1.31
C ALA A 171 15.14 16.15 -1.81
N GLU A 172 16.31 15.57 -2.08
CA GLU A 172 17.46 16.29 -2.65
C GLU A 172 17.16 16.90 -4.01
N ARG A 173 16.40 16.21 -4.87
CA ARG A 173 15.98 16.75 -6.19
C ARG A 173 14.98 17.90 -6.04
N LEU A 174 14.03 17.79 -5.12
CA LEU A 174 13.03 18.83 -4.86
C LEU A 174 13.66 20.08 -4.23
N VAL A 175 14.60 19.91 -3.30
CA VAL A 175 15.35 21.04 -2.71
C VAL A 175 16.16 21.78 -3.77
N LYS A 176 16.76 21.07 -4.74
CA LYS A 176 17.52 21.69 -5.84
C LYS A 176 16.67 22.59 -6.75
N ILE A 177 15.35 22.34 -6.85
CA ILE A 177 14.42 23.20 -7.59
C ILE A 177 13.72 24.24 -6.70
N GLY A 178 14.19 24.41 -5.46
CA GLY A 178 13.73 25.46 -4.55
C GLY A 178 12.55 25.08 -3.64
N VAL A 179 12.20 23.80 -3.53
CA VAL A 179 11.23 23.36 -2.52
C VAL A 179 11.88 23.40 -1.13
N PRO A 180 11.29 24.09 -0.13
CA PRO A 180 11.82 24.12 1.23
C PRO A 180 11.84 22.73 1.87
N ILE A 181 12.91 22.40 2.62
CA ILE A 181 13.04 21.09 3.25
C ILE A 181 11.96 20.85 4.31
N GLU A 182 11.45 21.91 4.94
CA GLU A 182 10.37 21.89 5.91
C GLU A 182 9.07 21.35 5.29
N GLN A 183 8.81 21.68 4.03
CA GLN A 183 7.66 21.16 3.29
C GLN A 183 7.78 19.65 3.03
N LEU A 184 9.00 19.12 2.99
CA LEU A 184 9.27 17.69 2.78
C LEU A 184 9.38 16.92 4.09
N SER A 185 9.25 17.60 5.23
CA SER A 185 9.53 17.09 6.57
C SER A 185 8.29 17.16 7.48
N PRO A 186 7.18 16.50 7.09
CA PRO A 186 5.91 16.62 7.81
C PRO A 186 6.01 16.12 9.26
N PRO A 187 5.22 16.69 10.19
CA PRO A 187 5.11 16.21 11.57
C PRO A 187 4.65 14.76 11.68
N LEU A 188 4.77 14.21 12.89
CA LEU A 188 4.35 12.84 13.19
C LEU A 188 2.84 12.67 12.95
N GLY A 189 2.47 11.70 12.11
CA GLY A 189 1.07 11.43 11.77
C GLY A 189 0.48 12.42 10.76
N GLU A 190 1.29 13.32 10.22
CA GLU A 190 0.90 14.22 9.14
C GLU A 190 1.58 13.81 7.82
N HIS A 191 1.15 14.43 6.73
CA HIS A 191 1.72 14.22 5.41
C HIS A 191 1.80 15.53 4.63
N SER A 192 2.67 15.56 3.63
CA SER A 192 2.80 16.69 2.71
C SER A 192 2.86 16.21 1.27
N LEU A 193 2.09 16.88 0.40
CA LEU A 193 2.03 16.58 -1.03
C LEU A 193 2.71 17.70 -1.81
N THR A 194 3.70 17.35 -2.62
CA THR A 194 4.54 18.33 -3.32
C THR A 194 4.63 18.01 -4.82
N PRO A 195 4.31 18.96 -5.72
CA PRO A 195 4.54 18.79 -7.15
C PRO A 195 6.03 18.60 -7.46
N THR A 196 6.36 17.61 -8.27
CA THR A 196 7.77 17.26 -8.56
C THR A 196 8.38 18.10 -9.68
N GLN A 197 7.54 18.80 -10.43
CA GLN A 197 7.93 19.61 -11.61
C GLN A 197 8.77 18.82 -12.63
N GLY A 198 8.53 17.50 -12.73
CA GLY A 198 9.21 16.62 -13.68
C GLY A 198 10.66 16.26 -13.30
N THR A 199 11.09 16.55 -12.07
CA THR A 199 12.43 16.13 -11.57
C THR A 199 12.54 14.61 -11.33
N ILE A 200 11.40 13.94 -11.23
CA ILE A 200 11.19 12.50 -11.18
C ILE A 200 9.95 12.15 -12.02
N GLY A 201 9.77 10.87 -12.36
CA GLY A 201 8.65 10.42 -13.21
C GLY A 201 7.27 10.59 -12.56
N ALA A 202 7.17 10.51 -11.23
CA ALA A 202 5.92 10.79 -10.54
C ALA A 202 5.58 12.29 -10.57
N ARG A 203 4.32 12.66 -10.81
CA ARG A 203 3.88 14.08 -10.89
C ARG A 203 3.89 14.78 -9.54
N GLN A 204 3.62 14.02 -8.48
CA GLN A 204 3.63 14.50 -7.10
C GLN A 204 4.40 13.52 -6.18
N ALA A 205 5.03 14.07 -5.14
CA ALA A 205 5.65 13.32 -4.06
C ALA A 205 4.86 13.54 -2.77
N LEU A 206 4.37 12.44 -2.18
CA LEU A 206 3.69 12.43 -0.89
C LEU A 206 4.68 11.97 0.18
N PHE A 207 5.06 12.85 1.09
CA PHE A 207 5.86 12.51 2.27
C PHE A 207 4.93 12.26 3.45
N VAL A 208 5.15 11.17 4.19
CA VAL A 208 4.39 10.87 5.41
C VAL A 208 5.34 10.87 6.60
N GLY A 209 5.00 11.63 7.63
CA GLY A 209 5.77 11.77 8.86
C GLY A 209 5.51 10.60 9.78
N LEU A 210 6.51 9.74 9.93
CA LEU A 210 6.44 8.53 10.73
C LEU A 210 7.45 8.58 11.89
N PRO A 211 7.18 7.84 12.99
CA PRO A 211 8.22 7.53 13.96
C PRO A 211 9.20 6.51 13.36
N ARG A 212 10.09 5.90 14.16
CA ARG A 212 10.98 4.87 13.60
C ARG A 212 10.18 3.61 13.30
N LEU A 213 10.28 3.09 12.07
CA LEU A 213 9.58 1.86 11.67
C LEU A 213 9.80 0.72 12.67
N ILE A 214 11.04 0.50 13.11
CA ILE A 214 11.37 -0.55 14.09
C ILE A 214 10.69 -0.38 15.45
N GLN A 215 10.30 0.85 15.82
CA GLN A 215 9.51 1.10 17.04
C GLN A 215 8.03 0.81 16.83
N MET A 216 7.53 0.96 15.60
CA MET A 216 6.14 0.66 15.26
C MET A 216 5.91 -0.83 14.95
N GLY A 217 6.98 -1.55 14.62
CA GLY A 217 6.87 -2.93 14.18
C GLY A 217 6.21 -3.07 12.80
N TYR A 218 5.80 -4.29 12.45
CA TYR A 218 5.06 -4.56 11.23
C TYR A 218 3.69 -3.86 11.18
N THR A 219 3.07 -3.63 12.35
CA THR A 219 1.84 -2.82 12.44
C THR A 219 2.05 -1.42 11.87
N GLY A 220 3.21 -0.80 12.09
CA GLY A 220 3.51 0.50 11.49
C GLY A 220 3.63 0.49 9.97
N ILE A 221 4.11 -0.61 9.38
CA ILE A 221 4.13 -0.77 7.91
C ILE A 221 2.70 -0.82 7.36
N ARG A 222 1.82 -1.51 8.09
CA ARG A 222 0.39 -1.62 7.78
C ARG A 222 -0.31 -0.27 7.88
N GLU A 223 -0.13 0.43 9.00
CA GLU A 223 -0.68 1.77 9.26
C GLU A 223 -0.19 2.80 8.23
N TYR A 224 1.08 2.75 7.85
CA TYR A 224 1.65 3.64 6.84
C TYR A 224 0.93 3.50 5.48
N SER A 225 0.68 2.26 5.05
CA SER A 225 0.00 1.99 3.78
C SER A 225 -1.44 2.49 3.80
N ALA A 226 -2.13 2.33 4.93
CA ALA A 226 -3.47 2.84 5.13
C ALA A 226 -3.50 4.38 5.15
N HIS A 227 -2.53 5.01 5.82
CA HIS A 227 -2.35 6.47 5.82
C HIS A 227 -2.20 6.99 4.41
N VAL A 228 -1.31 6.40 3.61
CA VAL A 228 -1.07 6.85 2.22
C VAL A 228 -2.38 6.89 1.42
N LEU A 229 -3.21 5.85 1.47
CA LEU A 229 -4.48 5.86 0.74
C LEU A 229 -5.47 6.91 1.28
N ALA A 230 -5.55 7.09 2.60
CA ALA A 230 -6.38 8.12 3.21
C ALA A 230 -5.92 9.54 2.80
N ALA A 231 -4.62 9.80 2.80
CA ALA A 231 -4.02 11.06 2.36
C ALA A 231 -4.31 11.34 0.88
N LEU A 232 -4.14 10.35 0.01
CA LEU A 232 -4.47 10.47 -1.41
C LEU A 232 -5.95 10.78 -1.62
N LYS A 233 -6.85 10.08 -0.92
CA LYS A 233 -8.29 10.32 -1.03
C LYS A 233 -8.65 11.75 -0.63
N GLN A 234 -7.95 12.30 0.36
CA GLN A 234 -8.17 13.66 0.85
C GLN A 234 -7.63 14.72 -0.11
N ASP A 235 -6.38 14.56 -0.56
CA ASP A 235 -5.61 15.64 -1.17
C ASP A 235 -5.50 15.53 -2.70
N THR A 236 -5.62 14.32 -3.26
CA THR A 236 -5.62 14.05 -4.71
C THR A 236 -6.56 12.87 -5.05
N PRO A 237 -7.89 13.05 -4.90
CA PRO A 237 -8.87 11.99 -5.19
C PRO A 237 -8.89 11.54 -6.66
N ASP A 238 -8.26 12.32 -7.54
CA ASP A 238 -8.09 12.09 -8.97
C ASP A 238 -6.84 11.29 -9.36
N ALA A 239 -5.93 11.00 -8.40
CA ALA A 239 -4.76 10.17 -8.66
C ALA A 239 -5.17 8.75 -9.09
N ARG A 240 -4.59 8.28 -10.21
CA ARG A 240 -4.89 6.98 -10.83
C ARG A 240 -3.79 5.95 -10.59
N HIS A 241 -2.55 6.38 -10.45
CA HIS A 241 -1.40 5.49 -10.23
C HIS A 241 -0.52 5.94 -9.06
N LEU A 242 -0.46 5.10 -8.02
CA LEU A 242 0.44 5.24 -6.87
C LEU A 242 1.64 4.30 -7.02
N ILE A 243 2.85 4.82 -6.79
CA ILE A 243 4.09 4.03 -6.70
C ILE A 243 4.73 4.16 -5.32
N MET A 244 5.30 3.06 -4.82
CA MET A 244 5.96 2.97 -3.51
C MET A 244 7.11 1.96 -3.57
N ASN A 245 8.07 2.05 -2.65
CA ASN A 245 8.97 0.93 -2.37
C ASN A 245 8.41 0.06 -1.22
N LEU A 246 8.94 -1.16 -1.07
CA LEU A 246 8.68 -1.98 0.12
C LEU A 246 9.35 -1.34 1.36
N ASN A 247 8.62 -1.27 2.47
CA ASN A 247 9.10 -0.75 3.74
C ASN A 247 9.42 -1.91 4.68
N GLY A 248 10.54 -1.82 5.41
CA GLY A 248 10.93 -2.82 6.40
C GLY A 248 12.26 -3.54 6.09
N PRO A 249 12.45 -4.12 4.89
CA PRO A 249 13.70 -4.79 4.54
C PRO A 249 14.92 -3.90 4.78
N GLY A 250 15.99 -4.50 5.31
CA GLY A 250 17.20 -3.80 5.75
C GLY A 250 17.06 -3.00 7.05
N ALA A 251 15.84 -2.77 7.56
CA ALA A 251 15.59 -2.09 8.83
C ALA A 251 15.27 -3.05 9.98
N GLY A 252 15.64 -4.33 9.86
CA GLY A 252 15.37 -5.34 10.89
C GLY A 252 13.96 -5.92 10.83
N PHE A 253 13.42 -6.09 9.62
CA PHE A 253 12.16 -6.77 9.35
C PHE A 253 12.36 -7.89 8.34
N ASP A 254 11.57 -8.94 8.48
CA ASP A 254 11.44 -10.00 7.51
C ASP A 254 10.73 -9.48 6.25
N GLU A 255 11.30 -9.74 5.09
CA GLU A 255 10.80 -9.21 3.82
C GLU A 255 9.39 -9.72 3.47
N ILE A 256 9.11 -11.00 3.69
CA ILE A 256 7.83 -11.60 3.32
C ILE A 256 6.73 -11.07 4.24
N GLU A 257 7.01 -10.99 5.55
CA GLU A 257 6.06 -10.41 6.50
C GLU A 257 5.86 -8.91 6.29
N ALA A 258 6.91 -8.17 5.95
CA ALA A 258 6.82 -6.75 5.64
C ALA A 258 5.97 -6.50 4.39
N LEU A 259 6.14 -7.32 3.34
CA LEU A 259 5.33 -7.26 2.13
C LEU A 259 3.86 -7.56 2.43
N ALA A 260 3.60 -8.60 3.22
CA ALA A 260 2.25 -8.97 3.62
C ALA A 260 1.60 -7.89 4.49
N ALA A 261 2.33 -7.27 5.42
CA ALA A 261 1.86 -6.16 6.24
C ALA A 261 1.55 -4.91 5.41
N GLN A 262 2.42 -4.56 4.45
CA GLN A 262 2.20 -3.43 3.55
C GLN A 262 0.96 -3.67 2.67
N PHE A 263 0.83 -4.87 2.10
CA PHE A 263 -0.35 -5.25 1.32
C PHE A 263 -1.63 -5.21 2.17
N GLY A 264 -1.59 -5.80 3.36
CA GLY A 264 -2.71 -5.81 4.29
C GLY A 264 -3.16 -4.41 4.70
N GLY A 265 -2.25 -3.44 4.78
CA GLY A 265 -2.61 -2.04 5.05
C GLY A 265 -3.41 -1.40 3.92
N TYR A 266 -3.14 -1.76 2.65
CA TYR A 266 -4.01 -1.35 1.55
C TYR A 266 -5.40 -2.00 1.66
N VAL A 267 -5.48 -3.27 2.04
CA VAL A 267 -6.76 -3.98 2.25
C VAL A 267 -7.58 -3.30 3.34
N ASP A 268 -6.97 -2.94 4.47
CA ASP A 268 -7.63 -2.23 5.58
C ASP A 268 -8.20 -0.89 5.13
N ALA A 269 -7.40 -0.09 4.43
CA ALA A 269 -7.85 1.19 3.90
C ALA A 269 -8.98 1.03 2.89
N ILE A 270 -8.95 0.02 2.02
CA ILE A 270 -10.04 -0.27 1.07
C ILE A 270 -11.33 -0.61 1.81
N ARG A 271 -11.26 -1.49 2.83
CA ARG A 271 -12.40 -1.89 3.65
C ARG A 271 -12.96 -0.75 4.48
N ALA A 272 -12.09 0.13 4.99
CA ALA A 272 -12.48 1.36 5.68
C ALA A 272 -12.98 2.47 4.74
N GLY A 273 -13.02 2.22 3.43
CA GLY A 273 -13.52 3.19 2.44
C GLY A 273 -12.55 4.34 2.16
N HIS A 274 -11.26 4.20 2.49
CA HIS A 274 -10.21 5.19 2.25
C HIS A 274 -9.56 5.10 0.86
N LEU A 275 -9.97 4.17 0.00
CA LEU A 275 -9.47 4.11 -1.37
C LEU A 275 -9.85 5.38 -2.16
N PRO A 276 -8.89 6.13 -2.74
CA PRO A 276 -9.20 7.28 -3.59
C PRO A 276 -10.07 6.84 -4.77
N PRO A 277 -11.08 7.60 -5.19
CA PRO A 277 -12.10 7.10 -6.12
C PRO A 277 -11.57 6.87 -7.55
N ALA A 278 -10.54 7.60 -8.00
CA ALA A 278 -9.92 7.42 -9.31
C ALA A 278 -8.72 6.45 -9.33
N LEU A 279 -8.30 5.93 -8.16
CA LEU A 279 -7.10 5.09 -8.09
C LEU A 279 -7.36 3.74 -8.76
N ASP A 280 -6.63 3.48 -9.84
CA ASP A 280 -6.75 2.27 -10.66
C ASP A 280 -5.56 1.33 -10.44
N ARG A 281 -4.41 1.85 -9.97
CA ARG A 281 -3.18 1.07 -9.81
C ARG A 281 -2.35 1.47 -8.60
N ILE A 282 -1.86 0.46 -7.87
CA ILE A 282 -0.76 0.57 -6.90
C ILE A 282 0.41 -0.26 -7.42
N THR A 283 1.63 0.26 -7.34
CA THR A 283 2.83 -0.47 -7.76
C THR A 283 3.93 -0.36 -6.72
N LEU A 284 4.39 -1.51 -6.24
CA LEU A 284 5.65 -1.60 -5.51
C LEU A 284 6.80 -1.69 -6.51
N VAL A 285 7.79 -0.81 -6.36
CA VAL A 285 8.97 -0.76 -7.21
C VAL A 285 10.17 -1.24 -6.39
N GLU A 286 10.86 -2.24 -6.93
CA GLU A 286 12.09 -2.81 -6.39
C GLU A 286 13.20 -2.67 -7.44
N HIS A 287 14.39 -2.24 -7.03
CA HIS A 287 15.49 -1.97 -7.98
C HIS A 287 16.25 -3.25 -8.36
N ASN A 288 16.30 -4.22 -7.46
CA ASN A 288 16.96 -5.50 -7.70
C ASN A 288 15.98 -6.49 -8.39
N PRO A 289 16.33 -7.05 -9.57
CA PRO A 289 15.43 -7.89 -10.35
C PRO A 289 15.08 -9.21 -9.66
N ASP A 290 16.05 -9.85 -9.00
CA ASP A 290 15.88 -11.13 -8.33
C ASP A 290 15.01 -10.96 -7.08
N ARG A 291 15.24 -9.88 -6.32
CA ARG A 291 14.41 -9.48 -5.18
C ARG A 291 12.98 -9.14 -5.60
N ALA A 292 12.79 -8.44 -6.72
CA ALA A 292 11.46 -8.17 -7.28
C ALA A 292 10.73 -9.48 -7.66
N MET A 293 11.45 -10.45 -8.23
CA MET A 293 10.90 -11.79 -8.52
C MET A 293 10.49 -12.51 -7.23
N HIS A 294 11.36 -12.52 -6.23
CA HIS A 294 11.10 -13.14 -4.94
C HIS A 294 9.87 -12.53 -4.24
N MET A 295 9.75 -11.19 -4.22
CA MET A 295 8.58 -10.51 -3.69
C MET A 295 7.27 -10.91 -4.41
N ARG A 296 7.30 -11.12 -5.73
CA ARG A 296 6.12 -11.58 -6.49
C ARG A 296 5.70 -12.99 -6.08
N GLU A 297 6.65 -13.89 -5.89
CA GLU A 297 6.39 -15.27 -5.43
C GLU A 297 5.86 -15.29 -4.00
N ALA A 298 6.45 -14.47 -3.11
CA ALA A 298 5.98 -14.31 -1.74
C ALA A 298 4.53 -13.80 -1.71
N LEU A 299 4.21 -12.75 -2.49
CA LEU A 299 2.84 -12.24 -2.58
C LEU A 299 1.88 -13.28 -3.17
N GLN A 300 2.31 -14.06 -4.16
CA GLN A 300 1.50 -15.15 -4.73
C GLN A 300 1.13 -16.18 -3.67
N ALA A 301 2.09 -16.58 -2.83
CA ALA A 301 1.84 -17.53 -1.75
C ALA A 301 0.84 -16.98 -0.71
N GLN A 302 0.92 -15.67 -0.42
CA GLN A 302 -0.02 -14.99 0.48
C GLN A 302 -1.43 -14.90 -0.12
N LEU A 303 -1.56 -14.59 -1.41
CA LEU A 303 -2.83 -14.43 -2.10
C LEU A 303 -3.45 -15.74 -2.61
N ALA A 304 -2.74 -16.87 -2.50
CA ALA A 304 -3.25 -18.17 -2.95
C ALA A 304 -4.59 -18.51 -2.27
N GLY A 305 -5.68 -18.61 -3.05
CA GLY A 305 -7.01 -18.90 -2.53
C GLY A 305 -7.79 -17.70 -1.98
N VAL A 306 -7.28 -16.48 -2.14
CA VAL A 306 -8.02 -15.23 -1.90
C VAL A 306 -8.95 -14.96 -3.08
N ASP A 307 -10.24 -14.76 -2.83
CA ASP A 307 -11.28 -14.67 -3.87
C ASP A 307 -11.33 -13.32 -4.60
N TYR A 308 -10.81 -12.27 -3.97
CA TYR A 308 -10.73 -10.94 -4.58
C TYR A 308 -9.49 -10.72 -5.42
N ALA A 309 -8.50 -11.62 -5.43
CA ALA A 309 -7.22 -11.40 -6.11
C ALA A 309 -7.03 -12.36 -7.29
N GLU A 310 -7.07 -11.84 -8.51
CA GLU A 310 -6.74 -12.57 -9.74
C GLU A 310 -5.31 -12.26 -10.18
N ARG A 311 -4.46 -13.27 -10.32
CA ARG A 311 -3.12 -13.09 -10.88
C ARG A 311 -3.19 -12.97 -12.40
N LEU A 312 -2.58 -11.92 -12.92
CA LEU A 312 -2.35 -11.66 -14.34
C LEU A 312 -0.86 -11.94 -14.70
N GLU A 313 -0.47 -11.61 -15.92
CA GLU A 313 0.92 -11.75 -16.40
C GLU A 313 1.90 -10.85 -15.61
N ASP A 314 3.18 -11.24 -15.56
CA ASP A 314 4.31 -10.47 -15.00
C ASP A 314 4.21 -10.02 -13.52
N GLY A 315 3.40 -10.71 -12.71
CA GLY A 315 3.26 -10.39 -11.29
C GLY A 315 2.31 -9.22 -11.01
N LEU A 316 1.46 -8.88 -11.99
CA LEU A 316 0.30 -8.02 -11.82
C LEU A 316 -0.85 -8.81 -11.18
N TYR A 317 -1.54 -8.21 -10.23
CA TYR A 317 -2.76 -8.72 -9.63
C TYR A 317 -3.91 -7.77 -9.91
N ARG A 318 -5.07 -8.31 -10.25
CA ARG A 318 -6.32 -7.57 -10.36
C ARG A 318 -7.17 -7.86 -9.13
N LEU A 319 -7.42 -6.82 -8.33
CA LEU A 319 -8.17 -6.91 -7.09
C LEU A 319 -9.63 -6.50 -7.33
N SER A 320 -10.60 -7.36 -7.02
CA SER A 320 -12.04 -7.05 -7.07
C SER A 320 -12.49 -6.39 -5.77
N LEU A 321 -12.78 -5.09 -5.81
CA LEU A 321 -13.16 -4.34 -4.61
C LEU A 321 -14.52 -4.77 -4.02
N VAL A 322 -15.40 -5.36 -4.84
CA VAL A 322 -16.70 -5.88 -4.39
C VAL A 322 -16.51 -7.10 -3.49
N HIS A 323 -15.55 -7.97 -3.83
CA HIS A 323 -15.24 -9.16 -3.02
C HIS A 323 -14.49 -8.80 -1.74
N MET A 324 -13.61 -7.77 -1.77
CA MET A 324 -12.87 -7.31 -0.58
C MET A 324 -13.76 -6.79 0.57
N ARG A 325 -14.99 -6.38 0.27
CA ARG A 325 -15.96 -5.82 1.23
C ARG A 325 -17.03 -6.82 1.67
N GLY A 326 -16.99 -8.06 1.21
CA GLY A 326 -17.94 -9.09 1.62
C GLY A 326 -17.68 -9.57 3.06
N ASP A 327 -18.74 -9.96 3.77
CA ASP A 327 -18.66 -10.57 5.12
C ASP A 327 -18.13 -12.01 5.12
N ARG A 328 -17.68 -12.53 3.97
CA ARG A 328 -17.10 -13.88 3.90
C ARG A 328 -15.64 -13.78 4.32
N GLN A 329 -15.31 -14.43 5.43
CA GLN A 329 -13.94 -14.53 5.92
C GLN A 329 -13.41 -15.92 5.60
N THR A 330 -12.62 -16.02 4.53
CA THR A 330 -11.94 -17.26 4.16
C THR A 330 -10.65 -17.42 4.97
N ALA A 331 -10.16 -18.67 5.11
CA ALA A 331 -8.86 -18.92 5.72
C ALA A 331 -7.70 -18.24 4.97
N ALA A 332 -7.87 -17.97 3.67
CA ALA A 332 -6.89 -17.25 2.88
C ALA A 332 -6.83 -15.76 3.26
N GLU A 333 -7.99 -15.12 3.50
CA GLU A 333 -8.06 -13.73 3.95
C GLU A 333 -7.58 -13.54 5.38
N ALA A 334 -7.82 -14.52 6.26
CA ALA A 334 -7.30 -14.52 7.62
C ALA A 334 -5.75 -14.41 7.66
N ARG A 335 -5.03 -14.92 6.65
CA ARG A 335 -3.57 -14.75 6.55
C ARG A 335 -3.17 -13.31 6.27
N ILE A 336 -3.88 -12.62 5.38
CA ILE A 336 -3.65 -11.20 5.05
C ILE A 336 -4.01 -10.30 6.25
N GLU A 337 -5.04 -10.67 7.01
CA GLU A 337 -5.42 -9.97 8.24
C GLU A 337 -4.42 -10.20 9.38
N ALA A 338 -3.92 -11.44 9.52
CA ALA A 338 -2.91 -11.77 10.52
C ALA A 338 -1.53 -11.15 10.21
N ALA A 339 -1.23 -10.88 8.94
CA ALA A 339 0.02 -10.27 8.51
C ALA A 339 0.23 -8.89 9.16
N GLY A 340 1.37 -8.74 9.83
CA GLY A 340 1.74 -7.60 10.65
C GLY A 340 1.29 -7.72 12.10
N ALA A 341 0.00 -7.97 12.35
CA ALA A 341 -0.55 -8.04 13.70
C ALA A 341 0.01 -9.20 14.54
N GLN A 342 0.22 -10.37 13.92
CA GLN A 342 0.80 -11.54 14.57
C GLN A 342 2.30 -11.69 14.30
N SER A 343 2.87 -10.84 13.45
CA SER A 343 4.26 -10.98 13.00
C SER A 343 5.27 -10.65 14.12
N GLU A 344 4.93 -9.75 15.03
CA GLU A 344 5.81 -9.36 16.15
C GLU A 344 6.02 -10.46 17.19
N THR A 345 5.09 -11.41 17.31
CA THR A 345 5.18 -12.50 18.28
C THR A 345 5.82 -13.75 17.70
N LYS A 346 6.08 -13.78 16.39
CA LYS A 346 6.71 -14.93 15.73
C LYS A 346 8.18 -15.03 16.14
N PRO A 347 8.67 -16.23 16.52
CA PRO A 347 10.09 -16.45 16.75
C PRO A 347 10.87 -16.18 15.46
N PHE A 348 12.09 -15.67 15.60
CA PHE A 348 12.89 -15.25 14.46
C PHE A 348 14.37 -15.60 14.61
N VAL A 349 15.00 -15.78 13.45
CA VAL A 349 16.44 -15.90 13.30
C VAL A 349 17.00 -14.54 12.88
N TYR A 350 17.99 -14.07 13.63
CA TYR A 350 18.74 -12.86 13.27
C TYR A 350 19.96 -13.23 12.41
N VAL A 351 20.13 -12.56 11.28
CA VAL A 351 21.22 -12.82 10.33
C VAL A 351 22.26 -11.72 10.44
N ILE A 352 23.49 -12.13 10.74
CA ILE A 352 24.68 -11.28 10.72
C ILE A 352 25.45 -11.63 9.45
N MET A 353 25.65 -10.66 8.55
CA MET A 353 26.44 -10.85 7.34
C MET A 353 27.08 -9.54 6.91
N ALA A 354 28.10 -9.61 6.04
CA ALA A 354 28.67 -8.43 5.42
C ALA A 354 27.63 -7.76 4.48
N ALA A 355 27.66 -6.43 4.40
CA ALA A 355 26.88 -5.67 3.42
C ALA A 355 27.55 -5.77 2.04
N ASP A 356 27.36 -6.92 1.39
CA ASP A 356 27.95 -7.28 0.11
C ASP A 356 26.86 -7.86 -0.81
N GLU A 357 26.57 -7.16 -1.90
CA GLU A 357 25.54 -7.55 -2.88
C GLU A 357 25.77 -8.95 -3.45
N SER A 358 27.03 -9.43 -3.51
CA SER A 358 27.34 -10.79 -3.98
C SER A 358 26.81 -11.89 -3.06
N LEU A 359 26.39 -11.55 -1.84
CA LEU A 359 25.82 -12.48 -0.86
C LEU A 359 24.28 -12.46 -0.83
N ASP A 360 23.61 -11.56 -1.56
CA ASP A 360 22.16 -11.41 -1.46
C ASP A 360 21.39 -12.66 -1.92
N ASP A 361 21.85 -13.34 -2.98
CA ASP A 361 21.26 -14.62 -3.41
C ASP A 361 21.38 -15.71 -2.35
N PHE A 362 22.52 -15.76 -1.64
CA PHE A 362 22.72 -16.70 -0.55
C PHE A 362 21.82 -16.37 0.64
N TYR A 363 21.60 -15.08 0.91
CA TYR A 363 20.65 -14.63 1.92
C TYR A 363 19.21 -15.03 1.57
N HIS A 364 18.70 -14.63 0.41
CA HIS A 364 17.29 -14.85 0.04
C HIS A 364 16.97 -16.33 -0.22
N TYR A 365 17.75 -17.00 -1.06
CA TYR A 365 17.44 -18.37 -1.47
C TYR A 365 18.03 -19.43 -0.54
N GLY A 366 19.10 -19.11 0.18
CA GLY A 366 19.78 -20.05 1.10
C GLY A 366 19.30 -19.89 2.54
N ILE A 367 19.56 -18.72 3.13
CA ILE A 367 19.31 -18.46 4.56
C ILE A 367 17.81 -18.30 4.82
N GLN A 368 17.17 -17.35 4.16
CA GLN A 368 15.78 -16.99 4.38
C GLN A 368 14.84 -18.15 4.04
N GLY A 369 15.04 -18.81 2.90
CA GLY A 369 14.28 -20.03 2.54
C GLY A 369 14.35 -21.13 3.62
N ALA A 370 15.55 -21.44 4.13
CA ALA A 370 15.72 -22.46 5.17
C ALA A 370 15.07 -22.07 6.51
N VAL A 371 15.10 -20.78 6.86
CA VAL A 371 14.48 -20.23 8.07
C VAL A 371 12.95 -20.26 7.97
N HIS A 372 12.38 -19.78 6.85
CA HIS A 372 10.94 -19.74 6.61
C HIS A 372 10.31 -21.12 6.56
N ALA A 373 10.99 -22.11 5.97
CA ALA A 373 10.52 -23.50 5.94
C ALA A 373 10.27 -24.10 7.34
N ARG A 374 10.78 -23.47 8.41
CA ARG A 374 10.60 -23.87 9.81
C ARG A 374 9.60 -23.01 10.58
N GLY A 375 8.93 -22.09 9.90
CA GLY A 375 7.95 -21.17 10.50
C GLY A 375 8.58 -20.06 11.35
N LEU A 376 9.87 -19.78 11.16
CA LEU A 376 10.60 -18.69 11.81
C LEU A 376 10.67 -17.49 10.86
N LEU A 377 10.73 -16.27 11.40
CA LEU A 377 11.06 -15.10 10.59
C LEU A 377 12.58 -14.98 10.37
N CYS A 378 13.00 -14.41 9.25
CA CYS A 378 14.40 -14.19 8.92
C CYS A 378 14.69 -12.68 8.89
N VAL A 379 15.46 -12.19 9.85
CA VAL A 379 15.66 -10.76 10.06
C VAL A 379 17.12 -10.36 9.84
N ARG A 380 17.35 -9.36 8.99
CA ARG A 380 18.66 -8.72 8.76
C ARG A 380 18.54 -7.20 8.93
N VAL A 381 19.60 -6.55 9.37
CA VAL A 381 19.72 -5.08 9.36
C VAL A 381 20.87 -4.71 8.43
N ASP A 382 20.58 -3.85 7.46
CA ASP A 382 21.52 -3.33 6.49
C ASP A 382 22.05 -2.01 7.04
N ASP A 383 23.27 -2.02 7.59
CA ASP A 383 23.85 -0.86 8.25
C ASP A 383 25.17 -0.44 7.59
N ASP A 384 25.12 0.56 6.71
CA ASP A 384 26.32 1.17 6.13
C ASP A 384 27.12 2.00 7.15
N ILE A 385 26.47 2.46 8.22
CA ILE A 385 27.07 3.30 9.26
C ILE A 385 26.56 2.86 10.65
N LEU A 386 27.46 2.33 11.49
CA LEU A 386 27.16 2.03 12.89
C LEU A 386 27.16 3.31 13.74
N LEU A 387 26.03 4.00 13.78
CA LEU A 387 25.76 5.00 14.81
C LEU A 387 25.38 4.28 16.12
N GLU A 388 25.66 4.90 17.28
CA GLU A 388 25.40 4.30 18.61
C GLU A 388 23.95 3.81 18.77
N GLU A 389 23.00 4.56 18.22
CA GLU A 389 21.58 4.19 18.23
C GLU A 389 21.24 2.96 17.36
N VAL A 390 21.94 2.78 16.25
CA VAL A 390 21.78 1.62 15.36
C VAL A 390 22.29 0.38 16.08
N LEU A 391 23.44 0.50 16.75
CA LEU A 391 24.01 -0.57 17.55
C LEU A 391 23.05 -1.01 18.68
N GLU A 392 22.40 -0.07 19.36
CA GLU A 392 21.42 -0.41 20.40
C GLU A 392 20.21 -1.17 19.83
N GLN A 393 19.79 -0.86 18.61
CA GLN A 393 18.72 -1.58 17.93
C GLN A 393 19.13 -3.00 17.52
N VAL A 394 20.35 -3.15 16.99
CA VAL A 394 20.94 -4.45 16.65
C VAL A 394 21.04 -5.33 17.91
N LYS A 395 21.52 -4.77 19.02
CA LYS A 395 21.58 -5.46 20.32
C LYS A 395 20.21 -5.98 20.76
N LYS A 396 19.17 -5.13 20.71
CA LYS A 396 17.80 -5.54 21.06
C LYS A 396 17.27 -6.65 20.17
N ARG A 397 17.59 -6.64 18.87
CA ARG A 397 17.20 -7.71 17.94
C ARG A 397 17.94 -9.01 18.25
N ILE A 398 19.25 -8.97 18.48
CA ILE A 398 20.03 -10.15 18.89
C ILE A 398 19.49 -10.72 20.23
N ASP A 399 19.15 -9.85 21.18
CA ASP A 399 18.55 -10.22 22.47
C ASP A 399 17.16 -10.85 22.34
N ALA A 400 16.39 -10.53 21.30
CA ALA A 400 15.08 -11.12 21.08
C ALA A 400 15.13 -12.35 20.16
N ALA A 401 16.24 -12.58 19.46
CA ALA A 401 16.37 -13.65 18.48
C ALA A 401 16.34 -15.04 19.14
N SER A 402 15.62 -15.96 18.49
CA SER A 402 15.57 -17.37 18.86
C SER A 402 16.89 -18.08 18.50
N ALA A 403 17.51 -17.67 17.38
CA ALA A 403 18.86 -18.06 17.01
C ALA A 403 19.52 -16.98 16.14
N VAL A 404 20.84 -17.07 16.01
CA VAL A 404 21.66 -16.21 15.15
C VAL A 404 22.30 -17.05 14.06
N VAL A 405 22.21 -16.60 12.81
CA VAL A 405 23.02 -17.12 11.70
C VAL A 405 24.05 -16.06 11.36
N ALA A 406 25.34 -16.40 11.45
CA ALA A 406 26.42 -15.49 11.09
C ALA A 406 27.17 -16.02 9.86
N ASP A 407 27.07 -15.29 8.75
CA ASP A 407 27.89 -15.53 7.57
C ASP A 407 29.23 -14.79 7.71
N LEU A 408 30.31 -15.56 7.76
CA LEU A 408 31.67 -15.04 7.91
C LEU A 408 32.36 -14.79 6.57
N THR A 409 31.66 -14.95 5.46
CA THR A 409 32.14 -14.59 4.12
C THR A 409 32.30 -13.08 4.04
N HIS A 410 33.52 -12.63 3.73
CA HIS A 410 33.90 -11.22 3.68
C HIS A 410 33.64 -10.47 5.01
N ALA A 411 33.66 -11.18 6.15
CA ALA A 411 33.37 -10.61 7.45
C ALA A 411 34.26 -9.39 7.78
N ASP A 412 33.59 -8.29 8.09
CA ASP A 412 34.21 -7.05 8.56
C ASP A 412 34.11 -6.93 10.10
N PRO A 413 34.73 -5.91 10.73
CA PRO A 413 34.65 -5.73 12.18
C PRO A 413 33.22 -5.61 12.75
N ARG A 414 32.23 -5.19 11.94
CA ARG A 414 30.83 -5.09 12.37
C ARG A 414 30.21 -6.47 12.53
N VAL A 415 30.49 -7.38 11.60
CA VAL A 415 30.09 -8.79 11.70
C VAL A 415 30.63 -9.41 12.99
N TYR A 416 31.91 -9.20 13.29
CA TYR A 416 32.52 -9.73 14.52
C TYR A 416 31.99 -9.08 15.80
N LEU A 417 31.69 -7.78 15.78
CA LEU A 417 31.10 -7.09 16.93
C LEU A 417 29.72 -7.68 17.27
N GLN A 418 28.87 -7.86 16.27
CA GLN A 418 27.54 -8.45 16.44
C GLN A 418 27.64 -9.91 16.87
N LEU A 419 28.54 -10.68 16.26
CA LEU A 419 28.78 -12.09 16.63
C LEU A 419 29.27 -12.22 18.08
N GLY A 420 30.24 -11.41 18.48
CA GLY A 420 30.75 -11.37 19.85
C GLY A 420 29.66 -10.99 20.86
N TYR A 421 28.78 -10.03 20.50
CA TYR A 421 27.62 -9.70 21.33
C TYR A 421 26.64 -10.87 21.45
N ALA A 422 26.30 -11.53 20.35
CA ALA A 422 25.42 -12.70 20.34
C ALA A 422 25.95 -13.82 21.26
N TRP A 423 27.25 -14.10 21.19
CA TRP A 423 27.92 -15.05 22.09
C TRP A 423 27.92 -14.60 23.54
N GLY A 424 28.21 -13.32 23.81
CA GLY A 424 28.15 -12.76 25.16
C GLY A 424 26.76 -12.87 25.79
N LYS A 425 25.70 -12.85 24.98
CA LYS A 425 24.30 -13.03 25.39
C LYS A 425 23.85 -14.50 25.41
N GLY A 426 24.74 -15.44 25.08
CA GLY A 426 24.43 -16.87 25.05
C GLY A 426 23.44 -17.28 23.95
N ARG A 427 23.36 -16.52 22.85
CA ARG A 427 22.42 -16.83 21.76
C ARG A 427 22.88 -18.05 20.96
N PRO A 428 22.01 -19.03 20.69
CA PRO A 428 22.33 -20.12 19.79
C PRO A 428 22.80 -19.58 18.45
N THR A 429 24.03 -19.91 18.04
CA THR A 429 24.67 -19.30 16.88
C THR A 429 25.11 -20.36 15.89
N ILE A 430 24.69 -20.22 14.64
CA ILE A 430 25.11 -21.05 13.51
C ILE A 430 26.07 -20.22 12.67
N LEU A 431 27.28 -20.73 12.46
CA LEU A 431 28.29 -20.08 11.64
C LEU A 431 28.32 -20.71 10.25
N ILE A 432 28.28 -19.89 9.21
CA ILE A 432 28.46 -20.32 7.82
C ILE A 432 29.56 -19.48 7.16
N ALA A 433 30.24 -20.04 6.15
CA ALA A 433 31.24 -19.30 5.38
C ALA A 433 31.46 -19.96 4.01
N GLN A 434 31.62 -19.16 2.96
CA GLN A 434 31.90 -19.66 1.62
C GLN A 434 33.25 -20.40 1.57
N VAL A 435 33.36 -21.45 0.76
CA VAL A 435 34.62 -22.16 0.55
C VAL A 435 35.65 -21.21 -0.07
N GLY A 436 36.83 -21.12 0.55
CA GLY A 436 37.91 -20.23 0.12
C GLY A 436 37.91 -18.87 0.82
N SER A 437 36.87 -18.51 1.57
CA SER A 437 36.93 -17.37 2.48
C SER A 437 37.73 -17.74 3.74
N SER A 438 38.66 -16.87 4.12
CA SER A 438 39.41 -16.97 5.36
C SER A 438 38.87 -15.92 6.32
N PRO A 439 38.05 -16.29 7.32
CA PRO A 439 37.66 -15.36 8.38
C PRO A 439 38.93 -14.77 9.00
N THR A 440 38.94 -13.46 9.23
CA THR A 440 40.10 -12.75 9.78
C THR A 440 40.37 -13.10 11.24
N LEU A 441 39.37 -13.64 11.95
CA LEU A 441 39.49 -14.12 13.32
C LEU A 441 39.50 -15.66 13.36
N GLU A 442 40.53 -16.24 13.97
CA GLU A 442 40.55 -17.67 14.31
C GLU A 442 39.56 -17.95 15.44
N LEU A 443 38.46 -18.63 15.13
CA LEU A 443 37.44 -19.01 16.10
C LEU A 443 37.79 -20.38 16.70
N SER A 444 37.96 -20.44 18.03
CA SER A 444 38.43 -21.65 18.73
C SER A 444 37.39 -22.79 18.81
N LYS A 445 36.10 -22.50 18.56
CA LYS A 445 34.96 -23.39 18.21
C LYS A 445 33.62 -22.64 18.46
N PRO A 446 32.52 -22.99 17.77
CA PRO A 446 32.40 -23.95 16.67
C PRO A 446 33.01 -23.44 15.36
N ALA A 447 33.40 -24.36 14.48
CA ALA A 447 33.89 -24.00 13.14
C ALA A 447 32.71 -23.67 12.20
N PRO A 448 32.88 -22.73 11.24
CA PRO A 448 31.84 -22.41 10.29
C PRO A 448 31.56 -23.58 9.34
N ILE A 449 30.27 -23.80 9.05
CA ILE A 449 29.82 -24.71 8.01
C ILE A 449 30.21 -24.10 6.66
N ARG A 450 30.97 -24.86 5.86
CA ARG A 450 31.48 -24.39 4.57
C ARG A 450 30.49 -24.64 3.44
N TYR A 451 30.23 -23.63 2.62
CA TYR A 451 29.29 -23.73 1.50
C TYR A 451 29.91 -23.23 0.18
N LYS A 452 29.44 -23.76 -0.96
CA LYS A 452 29.84 -23.27 -2.29
C LYS A 452 28.64 -22.78 -3.11
N LYS A 453 27.48 -23.41 -2.93
CA LYS A 453 26.24 -23.12 -3.63
C LYS A 453 25.12 -22.81 -2.63
N ILE A 454 24.09 -22.11 -3.08
CA ILE A 454 22.89 -21.76 -2.29
C ILE A 454 22.30 -22.99 -1.59
N LYS A 455 22.16 -24.12 -2.32
CA LYS A 455 21.63 -25.37 -1.77
C LYS A 455 22.44 -25.94 -0.60
N ASP A 456 23.75 -25.67 -0.57
CA ASP A 456 24.61 -26.10 0.54
C ASP A 456 24.24 -25.32 1.82
N VAL A 457 24.02 -24.00 1.69
CA VAL A 457 23.55 -23.12 2.78
C VAL A 457 22.19 -23.58 3.29
N GLU A 458 21.24 -23.77 2.37
CA GLU A 458 19.88 -24.19 2.68
C GLU A 458 19.88 -25.51 3.47
N THR A 459 20.59 -26.52 2.99
CA THR A 459 20.67 -27.85 3.61
C THR A 459 21.36 -27.80 4.97
N ALA A 460 22.46 -27.04 5.08
CA ALA A 460 23.21 -26.93 6.33
C ALA A 460 22.43 -26.20 7.42
N LEU A 461 21.81 -25.07 7.08
CA LEU A 461 20.96 -24.32 8.00
C LEU A 461 19.73 -25.11 8.39
N ALA A 462 19.15 -25.85 7.45
CA ALA A 462 18.03 -26.73 7.73
C ALA A 462 18.35 -27.72 8.87
N GLN A 463 19.45 -28.46 8.74
CA GLN A 463 19.89 -29.42 9.74
C GLN A 463 20.24 -28.74 11.08
N ALA A 464 20.93 -27.60 11.04
CA ALA A 464 21.35 -26.88 12.23
C ALA A 464 20.16 -26.32 13.02
N LEU A 465 19.16 -25.74 12.33
CA LEU A 465 17.95 -25.24 12.97
C LEU A 465 17.08 -26.37 13.53
N ASP A 466 16.98 -27.51 12.84
CA ASP A 466 16.26 -28.68 13.36
C ASP A 466 16.92 -29.25 14.62
N ALA A 467 18.26 -29.26 14.66
CA ALA A 467 19.01 -29.67 15.84
C ALA A 467 18.77 -28.73 17.04
N LEU A 468 18.76 -27.41 16.81
CA LEU A 468 18.45 -26.42 17.85
C LEU A 468 17.01 -26.56 18.39
N LYS A 469 16.05 -26.84 17.50
CA LYS A 469 14.65 -27.10 17.87
C LYS A 469 14.52 -28.36 18.72
N ALA A 470 15.23 -29.43 18.36
CA ALA A 470 15.25 -30.68 19.14
C ALA A 470 15.85 -30.48 20.55
N GLN A 471 16.78 -29.54 20.72
CA GLN A 471 17.39 -29.19 22.00
C GLN A 471 16.53 -28.25 22.87
N LYS A 472 15.28 -27.96 22.48
CA LYS A 472 14.39 -26.94 23.10
C LYS A 472 15.05 -25.55 23.22
N SER A 473 15.96 -25.25 22.29
CA SER A 473 16.66 -23.95 22.23
C SER A 473 16.03 -22.98 21.21
N LEU A 474 14.96 -23.41 20.52
CA LEU A 474 14.18 -22.65 19.54
C LEU A 474 12.68 -22.73 19.84
#